data_AF-A0A9Q3GJ41-F1
#
_entry.id   AF-A0A9Q3GJ41-F1
#
_cell.length_a   1.000
_cell.length_b   1.000
_cell.length_c   1.000
_cell.angle_alpha   90.00
_cell.angle_beta   90.00
_cell.angle_gamma   90.00
#
_symmetry.space_group_name_H-M   'P 1'
#
loop_
_entity.id
_entity.type
_entity.pdbx_description
1 polymer ?
#
loop_
_entity_poly.entity_id
_entity_poly.type
_entity_poly.pdbx_seq_one_letter_code
_entity_poly.pdbx_strand_id
1 'polypeptide(L)'
;MDWVTAFPPGGDSSFNAFLLLYDMYSKISMFLTFHKDDAAMDTAIIIWNRVISQTALFQNIISDRDPKFTPALCKNLHNLFGTKLLFLTA
;
A
#
# COMPACT_ATOMS: atom_id res chain seq x y z
N MET A 1 -5.69 -4.60 0.51
CA MET A 1 -5.15 -3.29 0.09
C MET A 1 -5.78 -2.96 -1.24
N ASP A 2 -6.13 -1.70 -1.45
CA ASP A 2 -6.84 -1.26 -2.64
C ASP A 2 -6.39 0.16 -3.05
N TRP A 3 -6.17 0.37 -4.35
CA TRP A 3 -5.71 1.65 -4.91
C TRP A 3 -6.87 2.45 -5.48
N VAL A 4 -6.90 3.75 -5.17
CA VAL A 4 -7.84 4.67 -5.80
C VAL A 4 -7.06 5.83 -6.42
N THR A 5 -7.14 5.96 -7.75
CA THR A 5 -6.17 6.75 -8.54
C THR A 5 -6.81 7.79 -9.46
N ALA A 6 -8.13 7.97 -9.38
CA ALA A 6 -8.90 8.83 -10.29
C ALA A 6 -9.17 10.23 -9.72
N PHE A 7 -8.29 10.73 -8.85
CA PHE A 7 -8.49 12.04 -8.22
C PHE A 7 -7.78 13.15 -9.00
N PRO A 8 -8.40 14.35 -9.07
CA PRO A 8 -7.67 15.54 -9.47
C PRO A 8 -6.53 15.80 -8.48
N PRO A 9 -5.39 16.35 -8.92
CA PRO A 9 -4.29 16.71 -8.01
C PRO A 9 -4.80 17.65 -6.91
N GLY A 10 -4.60 17.27 -5.66
CA GLY A 10 -5.14 17.99 -4.50
C GLY A 10 -4.12 18.22 -3.38
N GLY A 11 -4.29 19.34 -2.66
CA GLY A 11 -3.45 19.75 -1.54
C GLY A 11 -2.10 20.35 -1.97
N ASP A 12 -1.30 20.77 -0.98
CA ASP A 12 0.00 21.43 -1.22
C ASP A 12 0.99 20.55 -2.00
N SER A 13 0.88 19.24 -1.84
CA SER A 13 1.74 18.26 -2.52
C SER A 13 1.15 17.70 -3.81
N SER A 14 -0.04 18.15 -4.25
CA SER A 14 -0.68 17.70 -5.50
C SER A 14 -0.83 16.17 -5.64
N PHE A 15 -1.20 15.50 -4.54
CA PHE A 15 -1.45 14.06 -4.57
C PHE A 15 -2.68 13.74 -5.43
N ASN A 16 -2.60 12.66 -6.19
CA ASN A 16 -3.60 12.24 -7.18
C ASN A 16 -3.98 10.75 -7.07
N ALA A 17 -3.42 10.04 -6.08
CA ALA A 17 -3.82 8.69 -5.71
C ALA A 17 -3.80 8.51 -4.19
N PHE A 18 -4.57 7.53 -3.70
CA PHE A 18 -4.41 7.02 -2.36
C PHE A 18 -4.49 5.50 -2.33
N LEU A 19 -3.86 4.91 -1.32
CA LEU A 19 -3.92 3.50 -0.99
C LEU A 19 -4.74 3.33 0.29
N LEU A 20 -5.74 2.46 0.21
CA LEU A 20 -6.49 2.01 1.36
C LEU A 20 -5.86 0.73 1.93
N LEU A 21 -5.47 0.82 3.20
CA LEU A 21 -5.04 -0.31 4.00
C LEU A 21 -6.12 -0.60 5.03
N TYR A 22 -6.65 -1.81 5.02
CA TYR A 22 -7.59 -2.26 6.04
C TYR A 22 -6.93 -3.35 6.87
N ASP A 23 -6.78 -3.09 8.17
CA ASP A 23 -6.34 -4.11 9.11
C ASP A 23 -7.53 -4.96 9.56
N MET A 24 -7.51 -6.23 9.15
CA MET A 24 -8.56 -7.19 9.50
C MET A 24 -8.61 -7.50 11.01
N TYR A 25 -7.51 -7.30 11.74
CA TYR A 25 -7.42 -7.56 13.18
C TYR A 25 -7.97 -6.39 14.00
N SER A 26 -7.38 -5.20 13.88
CA SER A 26 -7.82 -4.02 14.63
C SER A 26 -9.10 -3.37 14.08
N LYS A 27 -9.56 -3.78 12.88
CA LYS A 27 -10.68 -3.16 12.15
C LYS A 27 -10.44 -1.69 11.80
N ILE A 28 -9.18 -1.24 11.81
CA ILE A 28 -8.79 0.13 11.45
C ILE A 28 -8.49 0.21 9.96
N SER A 29 -8.99 1.26 9.31
CA SER A 29 -8.61 1.65 7.96
C SER A 29 -7.62 2.80 7.98
N MET A 30 -6.52 2.66 7.25
CA MET A 30 -5.53 3.71 7.05
C MET A 30 -5.55 4.17 5.59
N PHE A 31 -5.49 5.48 5.40
CA PHE A 31 -5.41 6.11 4.09
C PHE A 31 -4.00 6.68 3.91
N LEU A 32 -3.35 6.29 2.82
CA LEU A 32 -2.01 6.77 2.45
C LEU A 32 -2.09 7.50 1.12
N THR A 33 -1.60 8.72 1.05
CA THR A 33 -1.61 9.56 -0.16
C THR A 33 -0.33 9.36 -0.97
N PHE A 34 -0.47 9.29 -2.30
CA PHE A 34 0.60 9.02 -3.23
C PHE A 34 0.43 9.81 -4.53
N HIS A 35 1.51 9.87 -5.30
CA HIS A 35 1.46 10.28 -6.69
C HIS A 35 1.20 9.08 -7.58
N LYS A 36 0.52 9.30 -8.72
CA LYS A 36 0.17 8.21 -9.63
C LYS A 36 1.41 7.46 -10.15
N ASP A 37 2.49 8.21 -10.35
CA ASP A 37 3.73 7.78 -11.01
C ASP A 37 4.88 7.50 -10.03
N ASP A 38 4.58 7.38 -8.73
CA ASP A 38 5.57 7.03 -7.71
C ASP A 38 6.25 5.70 -8.01
N ALA A 39 7.55 5.64 -7.76
CA ALA A 39 8.31 4.41 -7.93
C ALA A 39 7.92 3.37 -6.86
N ALA A 40 7.89 2.10 -7.26
CA ALA A 40 7.49 1.00 -6.38
C ALA A 40 8.31 0.89 -5.08
N MET A 41 9.57 1.32 -5.06
CA MET A 41 10.39 1.31 -3.85
C MET A 41 10.00 2.43 -2.89
N ASP A 42 9.81 3.65 -3.40
CA ASP A 42 9.41 4.80 -2.59
C ASP A 42 8.04 4.58 -1.96
N THR A 43 7.09 4.05 -2.74
CA THR A 43 5.79 3.62 -2.25
C THR A 43 5.91 2.59 -1.13
N ALA A 44 6.78 1.58 -1.30
CA ALA A 44 6.97 0.53 -0.28
C ALA A 44 7.52 1.10 1.04
N ILE A 45 8.47 2.03 0.97
CA ILE A 45 9.06 2.69 2.13
C ILE A 45 8.02 3.56 2.87
N ILE A 46 7.22 4.33 2.13
CA ILE A 46 6.15 5.16 2.72
C ILE A 46 5.11 4.27 3.43
N ILE A 47 4.69 3.17 2.78
CA ILE A 47 3.79 2.18 3.39
C ILE A 47 4.41 1.63 4.67
N TRP A 48 5.66 1.16 4.61
CA TRP A 48 6.38 0.62 5.77
C TRP A 48 6.41 1.59 6.94
N ASN A 49 6.86 2.83 6.70
CA ASN A 49 6.99 3.84 7.74
C ASN A 49 5.65 4.19 8.40
N ARG A 50 4.58 4.33 7.60
CA ARG A 50 3.27 4.67 8.15
C ARG A 50 2.60 3.49 8.86
N VAL A 51 2.70 2.30 8.28
CA VAL A 51 2.09 1.08 8.82
C VAL A 51 2.72 0.69 10.14
N ILE A 52 4.05 0.61 10.21
CA ILE A 52 4.77 0.22 11.44
C ILE A 52 4.57 1.27 12.53
N SER A 53 4.43 2.56 12.16
CA SER A 53 4.14 3.60 13.13
C SER A 53 2.73 3.50 13.74
N GLN A 54 1.76 2.92 13.04
CA GLN A 54 0.35 2.90 13.46
C GLN A 54 -0.11 1.52 13.94
N THR A 55 0.52 0.45 13.49
CA THR A 55 0.12 -0.93 13.74
C THR A 55 1.34 -1.83 13.96
N ALA A 56 1.13 -2.99 14.59
CA ALA A 56 2.15 -4.03 14.64
C ALA A 56 2.45 -4.61 13.24
N LEU A 57 3.52 -5.40 13.13
CA LEU A 57 3.85 -6.12 11.89
C LEU A 57 2.66 -6.97 11.42
N PHE A 58 2.14 -6.68 10.22
CA PHE A 58 1.22 -7.57 9.54
C PHE A 58 1.94 -8.87 9.19
N GLN A 59 1.24 -10.01 9.22
CA GLN A 59 1.81 -11.30 8.81
C GLN A 59 1.43 -11.68 7.37
N ASN A 60 0.20 -11.32 6.98
CA ASN A 60 -0.37 -11.64 5.68
C ASN A 60 -0.81 -10.35 5.00
N ILE A 61 -0.37 -10.15 3.76
CA ILE A 61 -0.77 -9.02 2.94
C ILE A 61 -1.67 -9.55 1.82
N ILE A 62 -2.92 -9.08 1.78
CA ILE A 62 -3.89 -9.38 0.73
C ILE A 62 -4.10 -8.11 -0.09
N SER A 63 -3.74 -8.15 -1.37
CA SER A 63 -4.07 -7.12 -2.36
C SER A 63 -4.94 -7.72 -3.46
N ASP A 64 -5.62 -6.86 -4.20
CA ASP A 64 -6.18 -7.25 -5.48
C ASP A 64 -5.07 -7.36 -6.55
N ARG A 65 -5.47 -7.61 -7.80
CA ARG A 65 -4.56 -7.70 -8.96
C ARG A 65 -4.47 -6.38 -9.73
N ASP A 66 -4.65 -5.23 -9.08
CA ASP A 66 -4.49 -3.94 -9.74
C ASP A 66 -3.07 -3.83 -10.34
N PRO A 67 -2.91 -3.34 -11.59
CA PRO A 67 -1.60 -3.15 -12.22
C PRO A 67 -0.60 -2.34 -11.39
N LYS A 68 -1.08 -1.48 -10.48
CA LYS A 68 -0.25 -0.74 -9.53
C LYS A 68 0.35 -1.61 -8.44
N PHE A 69 -0.28 -2.72 -8.07
CA PHE A 69 0.36 -3.77 -7.28
C PHE A 69 1.31 -4.56 -8.18
N THR A 70 2.34 -3.86 -8.65
CA THR A 70 3.39 -4.48 -9.44
C THR A 70 4.09 -5.56 -8.61
N PRO A 71 4.56 -6.65 -9.24
CA PRO A 71 5.36 -7.67 -8.56
C PRO A 71 6.59 -7.06 -7.85
N ALA A 72 7.13 -5.96 -8.39
CA ALA A 72 8.22 -5.21 -7.78
C ALA A 72 7.81 -4.56 -6.44
N LEU A 73 6.67 -3.85 -6.40
CA LEU A 73 6.13 -3.26 -5.16
C LEU A 73 5.89 -4.35 -4.11
N CYS A 74 5.22 -5.44 -4.50
CA CYS A 74 4.91 -6.54 -3.58
C CYS A 74 6.17 -7.21 -3.04
N LYS A 75 7.22 -7.39 -3.87
CA LYS A 75 8.51 -7.93 -3.44
C LYS A 75 9.25 -6.99 -2.49
N ASN A 76 9.21 -5.68 -2.75
CA ASN A 76 9.82 -4.68 -1.87
C ASN A 76 9.11 -4.64 -0.51
N LEU A 77 7.78 -4.68 -0.50
CA LEU A 77 6.99 -4.80 0.73
C LEU A 77 7.33 -6.10 1.47
N HIS A 78 7.37 -7.25 0.80
CA HIS A 78 7.77 -8.51 1.42
C HIS A 78 9.16 -8.43 2.06
N ASN A 79 10.13 -7.82 1.38
CA ASN A 79 11.48 -7.66 1.90
C ASN A 79 11.54 -6.73 3.12
N LEU A 80 10.73 -5.66 3.13
CA LEU A 80 10.65 -4.72 4.25
C LEU A 80 9.92 -5.33 5.45
N PHE A 81 8.80 -6.02 5.22
CA PHE A 81 7.95 -6.58 6.27
C PHE A 81 8.34 -7.98 6.75
N GLY A 82 9.12 -8.74 5.97
CA GLY A 82 9.39 -10.16 6.24
C GLY A 82 8.15 -11.05 6.16
N THR A 83 7.13 -10.64 5.40
CA THR A 83 5.78 -11.25 5.35
C THR A 83 5.58 -12.14 4.16
N LYS A 84 4.70 -13.16 4.23
CA LYS A 84 4.36 -13.97 3.06
C LYS A 84 3.36 -13.23 2.17
N LEU A 85 3.69 -13.12 0.87
CA LEU A 85 2.82 -12.54 -0.14
C LEU A 85 1.85 -13.60 -0.67
N LEU A 86 0.54 -13.34 -0.57
CA LEU A 86 -0.51 -14.23 -1.06
C LEU A 86 -1.38 -13.47 -2.07
N PHE A 87 -1.35 -13.92 -3.32
CA PHE A 87 -2.29 -13.44 -4.33
C PHE A 87 -3.56 -14.27 -4.24
N LEU A 88 -4.73 -13.63 -4.23
CA LEU A 88 -5.99 -14.33 -4.37
C LEU A 88 -6.14 -14.78 -5.83
N THR A 89 -6.43 -16.07 -6.03
CA THR A 89 -6.89 -16.64 -7.30
C THR A 89 -8.41 -16.62 -7.29
N ALA A 90 -8.99 -16.06 -8.35
CA ALA A 90 -10.39 -16.29 -8.70
C ALA A 90 -10.52 -17.67 -9.35
#